data_AF-W9GGH4-F1
#
_entry.id   AF-W9GGH4-F1
#
_cell.length_a   1.000
_cell.length_b   1.000
_cell.length_c   1.000
_cell.angle_alpha   90.00
_cell.angle_beta   90.00
_cell.angle_gamma   90.00
#
_symmetry.space_group_name_H-M   'P 1'
#
loop_
_entity.id
_entity.type
_entity.pdbx_description
1 polymer ?
#
loop_
_entity_poly.entity_id
_entity_poly.type
_entity_poly.pdbx_seq_one_letter_code
_entity_poly.pdbx_strand_id
1 'polypeptide(L)'
;MGSLEELLATEARAVEEAEQSSVANAPLPEHVKVSRGHPRAKNLQVRFRDDEFDALAAYAEQRGLPVSTVVRMLVLQAIAPADDLKSALDRLEADLAALRRTALSA
;
A
#
# COMPACT_ATOMS: atom_id res chain seq x y z
N MET A 1 -51.03 6.82 -1.21
CA MET A 1 -49.79 6.02 -1.14
C MET A 1 -49.67 5.35 -2.49
N GLY A 2 -48.69 5.76 -3.31
CA GLY A 2 -48.52 5.20 -4.65
C GLY A 2 -48.17 3.72 -4.59
N SER A 3 -48.52 2.97 -5.64
CA SER A 3 -48.19 1.55 -5.72
C SER A 3 -46.67 1.37 -5.86
N LEU A 4 -46.15 0.20 -5.49
CA LEU A 4 -44.73 -0.13 -5.68
C LEU A 4 -44.30 0.03 -7.15
N GLU A 5 -45.18 -0.28 -8.09
CA GLU A 5 -44.96 -0.12 -9.52
C GLU A 5 -44.78 1.34 -9.91
N GLU A 6 -45.57 2.25 -9.33
CA GLU A 6 -45.44 3.70 -9.57
C GLU A 6 -44.11 4.24 -9.02
N LEU A 7 -43.67 3.76 -7.86
CA LEU A 7 -42.38 4.13 -7.28
C LEU A 7 -41.22 3.66 -8.15
N LEU A 8 -41.24 2.40 -8.57
CA LEU A 8 -40.21 1.82 -9.45
C LEU A 8 -40.17 2.52 -10.82
N ALA A 9 -41.33 2.83 -11.40
CA ALA A 9 -41.41 3.55 -12.66
C ALA A 9 -40.94 5.01 -12.55
N THR A 10 -41.00 5.60 -11.35
CA THR A 10 -40.48 6.94 -11.07
C THR A 10 -38.97 6.91 -10.91
N GLU A 11 -38.44 5.93 -10.18
CA GLU A 11 -37.01 5.71 -10.01
C GLU A 11 -36.34 5.39 -11.35
N ALA A 12 -36.94 4.51 -12.16
CA ALA A 12 -36.41 4.14 -13.48
C ALA A 12 -36.28 5.36 -14.41
N ARG A 13 -37.30 6.22 -14.46
CA ARG A 13 -37.24 7.47 -15.24
C ARG A 13 -36.16 8.42 -14.74
N ALA A 14 -36.04 8.57 -13.43
CA ALA A 14 -35.01 9.42 -12.84
C ALA A 14 -33.58 8.93 -13.17
N VAL A 15 -33.36 7.61 -13.21
CA VAL A 15 -32.07 7.02 -13.60
C VAL A 15 -31.78 7.25 -15.09
N GLU A 16 -32.74 7.01 -15.98
CA GLU A 16 -32.56 7.23 -17.43
C GLU A 16 -32.27 8.71 -17.76
N GLU A 17 -32.96 9.66 -17.11
CA GLU A 17 -32.70 11.09 -17.28
C GLU A 17 -31.31 11.50 -16.76
N ALA A 18 -30.86 10.90 -15.66
CA ALA A 18 -29.52 11.12 -15.12
C ALA A 18 -28.42 10.57 -16.04
N GLU A 19 -28.65 9.42 -16.70
CA GLU A 19 -27.71 8.87 -17.68
C GLU A 19 -27.62 9.75 -18.94
N GLN A 20 -28.76 10.22 -19.46
CA GLN A 20 -28.80 11.09 -20.65
C GLN A 20 -28.14 12.45 -20.43
N SER A 21 -28.20 12.98 -19.20
CA SER A 21 -27.55 14.25 -18.81
C SER A 21 -26.12 14.07 -18.29
N SER A 22 -25.63 12.83 -18.21
CA SER A 22 -24.29 12.55 -17.70
C SER A 22 -23.22 13.05 -18.68
N VAL A 23 -22.28 13.85 -18.15
CA VAL A 23 -21.09 14.27 -18.89
C VAL A 23 -19.99 13.25 -18.62
N ALA A 24 -19.43 12.66 -19.68
CA ALA A 24 -18.31 11.74 -19.56
C ALA A 24 -17.14 12.40 -18.79
N ASN A 25 -16.65 11.72 -17.75
CA ASN A 25 -15.60 12.20 -16.84
C ASN A 25 -15.97 13.40 -15.94
N ALA A 26 -17.26 13.69 -15.73
CA ALA A 26 -17.64 14.62 -14.67
C ALA A 26 -17.16 14.09 -13.29
N PRO A 27 -16.68 14.98 -12.40
CA PRO A 27 -16.33 14.60 -11.05
C PRO A 27 -17.55 14.02 -10.33
N LEU A 28 -17.35 12.95 -9.55
CA LEU A 28 -18.41 12.33 -8.78
C LEU A 28 -18.99 13.33 -7.76
N PRO A 29 -20.31 13.37 -7.57
CA PRO A 29 -20.93 14.22 -6.55
C PRO A 29 -20.36 13.97 -5.16
N GLU A 30 -20.25 15.01 -4.32
CA GLU A 30 -19.61 14.92 -2.99
C GLU A 30 -20.23 13.87 -2.04
N HIS A 31 -21.49 13.54 -2.25
CA HIS A 31 -22.21 12.53 -1.48
C HIS A 31 -21.95 11.09 -1.94
N VAL A 32 -21.23 10.88 -3.04
CA VAL A 32 -20.90 9.55 -3.58
C VAL A 32 -19.55 9.07 -3.03
N LYS A 33 -19.60 8.05 -2.18
CA LYS A 33 -18.39 7.42 -1.63
C LYS A 33 -17.88 6.30 -2.53
N VAL A 34 -16.74 6.51 -3.18
CA VAL A 34 -16.03 5.46 -3.93
C VAL A 34 -15.43 4.45 -2.97
N SER A 35 -16.10 3.31 -2.77
CA SER A 35 -15.63 2.23 -1.90
C SER A 35 -14.66 1.25 -2.57
N ARG A 36 -14.49 1.33 -3.90
CA ARG A 36 -13.69 0.40 -4.71
C ARG A 36 -12.43 1.04 -5.33
N GLY A 37 -11.97 2.16 -4.78
CA GLY A 37 -10.87 2.97 -5.34
C GLY A 37 -9.45 2.47 -5.02
N HIS A 38 -9.29 1.41 -4.22
CA HIS A 38 -7.97 0.85 -3.94
C HIS A 38 -7.63 -0.27 -4.92
N PRO A 39 -6.44 -0.26 -5.55
CA PRO A 39 -5.98 -1.42 -6.31
C PRO A 39 -5.99 -2.64 -5.40
N ARG A 40 -6.66 -3.71 -5.83
CA ARG A 40 -6.67 -4.98 -5.10
C ARG A 40 -5.23 -5.37 -4.77
N ALA A 41 -4.98 -5.78 -3.53
CA ALA A 41 -3.69 -6.34 -3.15
C ALA A 41 -3.33 -7.45 -4.16
N LYS A 42 -2.18 -7.33 -4.81
CA LYS A 42 -1.67 -8.34 -5.74
C LYS A 42 -0.98 -9.43 -4.92
N ASN A 43 -1.28 -10.69 -5.22
CA ASN A 43 -0.62 -11.83 -4.59
C ASN A 43 0.61 -12.24 -5.40
N LEU A 44 1.74 -12.43 -4.72
CA LEU A 44 2.96 -13.00 -5.28
C LEU A 44 3.13 -14.42 -4.72
N GLN A 45 3.27 -15.41 -5.60
CA GLN A 45 3.59 -16.78 -5.20
C GLN A 45 5.08 -17.04 -5.44
N VAL A 46 5.78 -17.52 -4.41
CA VAL A 46 7.20 -17.86 -4.46
C VAL A 46 7.33 -19.33 -4.04
N ARG A 47 8.12 -20.11 -4.79
CA ARG A 47 8.41 -21.50 -4.45
C ARG A 47 9.72 -21.54 -3.69
N PHE A 48 9.67 -22.08 -2.48
CA PHE A 48 10.82 -22.41 -1.66
C PHE A 48 10.97 -23.92 -1.59
N ARG A 49 12.19 -24.39 -1.35
CA ARG A 49 12.39 -25.73 -0.79
C ARG A 49 11.97 -25.73 0.69
N ASP A 50 11.72 -26.91 1.24
CA ASP A 50 11.25 -27.04 2.62
C ASP A 50 12.25 -26.44 3.63
N ASP A 51 13.55 -26.71 3.44
CA ASP A 51 14.63 -26.17 4.27
C ASP A 51 14.76 -24.64 4.21
N GLU A 52 14.58 -24.06 3.02
CA GLU A 52 14.61 -22.61 2.81
C GLU A 52 13.42 -21.92 3.51
N PHE A 53 12.24 -22.54 3.44
CA PHE A 53 11.05 -22.01 4.08
C PHE A 53 11.15 -22.09 5.61
N ASP A 54 11.69 -23.19 6.16
CA ASP A 54 11.90 -23.36 7.60
C ASP A 54 12.88 -22.31 8.14
N ALA A 55 13.99 -22.07 7.43
CA ALA A 55 14.96 -21.04 7.79
C ALA A 55 14.32 -19.63 7.78
N LEU A 56 13.49 -19.34 6.78
CA LEU A 56 12.76 -18.07 6.68
C LEU A 56 11.71 -17.92 7.80
N ALA A 57 11.00 -19.00 8.15
CA ALA A 57 10.01 -19.01 9.22
C ALA A 57 10.67 -18.77 10.58
N ALA A 58 11.78 -19.45 10.88
CA ALA A 58 12.54 -19.24 12.10
C ALA A 58 13.08 -17.80 12.21
N TYR A 59 13.55 -17.22 11.10
CA TYR A 59 14.01 -15.84 11.07
C TYR A 59 12.86 -14.84 11.31
N ALA A 60 11.66 -15.12 10.78
CA ALA A 60 10.48 -14.30 11.00
C ALA A 60 9.99 -14.37 12.46
N GLU A 61 10.01 -15.55 13.07
CA GLU A 61 9.68 -15.78 14.47
C GLU A 61 10.62 -15.03 15.42
N GLN A 62 11.93 -15.09 15.19
CA GLN A 62 12.92 -14.33 15.97
C GLN A 62 12.67 -12.82 15.93
N ARG A 63 12.13 -12.30 14.81
CA ARG A 63 11.78 -10.89 14.63
C ARG A 63 10.38 -10.55 15.14
N GLY A 64 9.56 -11.54 15.51
CA GLY A 64 8.16 -11.36 15.87
C GLY A 64 7.30 -10.85 14.71
N LEU A 65 7.66 -11.18 13.46
CA LEU A 65 7.00 -10.68 12.26
C LEU A 65 6.38 -11.81 11.44
N PRO A 66 5.29 -11.57 10.70
CA PRO A 66 4.80 -12.51 9.70
C PRO A 66 5.82 -12.78 8.61
N VAL A 67 5.90 -14.02 8.13
CA VAL A 67 6.78 -14.42 7.00
C VAL A 67 6.57 -13.52 5.78
N SER A 68 5.33 -13.19 5.45
CA SER A 68 5.00 -12.29 4.32
C SER A 68 5.56 -10.88 4.48
N THR A 69 5.61 -10.37 5.72
CA THR A 69 6.22 -9.06 6.04
C THR A 69 7.72 -9.11 5.82
N VAL A 70 8.38 -10.16 6.31
CA VAL A 70 9.82 -10.35 6.12
C VAL A 70 10.17 -10.47 4.64
N VAL A 71 9.45 -11.31 3.89
CA VAL A 71 9.66 -11.46 2.43
C VAL A 71 9.49 -10.12 1.73
N ARG A 72 8.43 -9.38 2.04
CA ARG A 72 8.20 -8.05 1.46
C ARG A 72 9.35 -7.10 1.74
N MET A 73 9.85 -7.06 2.97
CA MET A 73 10.98 -6.21 3.35
C MET A 73 12.24 -6.56 2.57
N LEU A 74 12.59 -7.86 2.50
CA LEU A 74 13.78 -8.33 1.77
C LEU A 74 13.68 -8.03 0.27
N VAL A 75 12.52 -8.26 -0.34
CA VAL A 75 12.28 -7.93 -1.76
C VAL A 75 12.43 -6.43 -1.99
N LEU A 76 11.79 -5.60 -1.15
CA LEU A 76 11.89 -4.15 -1.27
C LEU A 76 13.32 -3.64 -1.06
N GLN A 77 14.07 -4.21 -0.13
CA GLN A 77 15.48 -3.86 0.09
C GLN A 77 16.37 -4.25 -1.10
N ALA A 78 16.09 -5.38 -1.74
CA ALA A 78 16.85 -5.85 -2.89
C ALA A 78 16.59 -5.04 -4.17
N ILE A 79 15.37 -4.52 -4.34
CA ILE A 79 14.99 -3.73 -5.53
C ILE A 79 15.07 -2.22 -5.30
N ALA A 80 15.12 -1.77 -4.05
CA ALA A 80 15.41 -0.38 -3.76
C ALA A 80 16.84 -0.13 -4.25
N PRO A 81 17.07 0.88 -5.11
CA PRO A 81 18.41 1.40 -5.23
C PRO A 81 18.80 1.78 -3.80
N ALA A 82 19.86 1.16 -3.27
CA ALA A 82 20.49 1.71 -2.09
C ALA A 82 20.63 3.21 -2.38
N ASP A 83 20.23 4.08 -1.45
CA ASP A 83 20.86 5.40 -1.36
C ASP A 83 22.32 5.13 -1.68
N ASP A 84 22.83 5.65 -2.81
CA ASP A 84 24.12 5.29 -3.41
C ASP A 84 25.07 4.92 -2.26
N LEU A 85 25.64 3.71 -2.23
CA LEU A 85 26.39 3.21 -1.07
C LEU A 85 27.33 4.28 -0.49
N LYS A 86 27.88 5.12 -1.37
CA LYS A 86 28.61 6.34 -1.02
C LYS A 86 27.79 7.35 -0.19
N SER A 87 26.62 7.77 -0.64
CA SER A 87 25.67 8.62 0.12
C SER A 87 25.27 8.02 1.48
N ALA A 88 25.14 6.70 1.59
CA ALA A 88 24.87 6.04 2.87
C ALA A 88 26.09 6.09 3.82
N LEU A 89 27.30 5.88 3.28
CA LEU A 89 28.56 6.02 4.02
C LEU A 89 28.83 7.47 4.45
N ASP A 90 28.59 8.43 3.55
CA ASP A 90 28.75 9.87 3.82
C ASP A 90 27.85 10.32 4.99
N ARG A 91 26.62 9.79 5.04
CA ARG A 91 25.67 10.06 6.13
C ARG A 91 26.15 9.47 7.46
N LEU A 92 26.64 8.23 7.44
CA LEU A 92 27.19 7.57 8.64
C LEU A 92 28.42 8.32 9.18
N GLU A 93 29.31 8.78 8.31
CA GLU A 93 30.48 9.56 8.70
C GLU A 93 30.08 10.88 9.35
N ALA A 94 29.09 11.57 8.79
CA ALA A 94 28.56 12.82 9.34
C ALA A 94 27.94 12.64 10.75
N ASP A 95 27.14 11.57 10.93
CA ASP A 95 26.50 11.25 12.21
C ASP A 95 27.54 10.94 13.29
N LEU A 96 28.57 10.16 12.94
CA LEU A 96 29.64 9.78 13.85
C LEU A 96 30.53 10.99 14.22
N ALA A 97 30.77 11.89 13.27
CA ALA A 97 31.44 13.16 13.53
C ALA A 97 30.62 14.08 14.45
N ALA A 98 29.30 14.12 14.30
CA ALA A 98 28.42 14.86 15.20
C ALA A 98 28.46 14.32 16.62
N LEU A 99 28.38 12.99 16.77
CA LEU A 99 28.43 12.32 18.07
C LEU A 99 29.76 12.56 18.79
N ARG A 100 30.89 12.53 18.05
CA ARG A 100 32.21 12.89 18.58
C ARG A 100 32.27 14.32 19.08
N ARG A 101 31.71 15.28 18.32
CA ARG A 101 31.66 16.68 18.76
C ARG A 101 30.88 16.80 20.06
N THR A 102 29.69 16.19 20.15
CA THR A 102 28.88 16.20 21.38
C THR A 102 29.60 15.57 22.56
N ALA A 103 30.26 14.43 22.35
CA ALA A 103 30.98 13.72 23.42
C ALA A 103 32.26 14.44 23.89
N LEU A 104 32.90 15.23 23.04
CA LEU A 104 34.12 16.00 23.38
C LEU A 104 33.83 17.45 23.82
N SER A 105 32.58 17.90 23.70
CA SER A 105 32.10 19.19 24.21
C SER A 105 31.46 19.10 25.61
N ALA A 106 31.42 17.91 26.20
CA ALA A 106 30.99 17.65 27.58
C ALA A 106 32.21 17.46 28.49
#